data_AF-A0A5M9MIC8-F1
#
_entry.id   AF-A0A5M9MIC8-F1
#
_cell.length_a   1.000
_cell.length_b   1.000
_cell.length_c   1.000
_cell.angle_alpha   90.00
_cell.angle_beta   90.00
_cell.angle_gamma   90.00
#
_symmetry.space_group_name_H-M   'P 1'
#
loop_
_entity.id
_entity.type
_entity.pdbx_description
1 polymer ?
#
loop_
_entity_poly.entity_id
_entity_poly.type
_entity_poly.pdbx_seq_one_letter_code
_entity_poly.pdbx_strand_id
1 'polypeptide(L)'
;MTLKPEQLPATIRGMLIRDIQMTVSIQGLLQSTIQCHPESLQLAISSMWPDTADRPRTYRPWRYISKSDMWMVSTATASDLSRPQLVHYHILEGHLLVDRKPVGKLPAEIRNADSVQELFGPQHLLVFPSALKDMTYVLSTLRSGHQIHFGLYEDQVATRARVRGTVLQFVEADLPTPLLGEYFHWLDLGSGELEFRRRAQLWWYKRPGNWMLHVGARQASRRQTLLVDPHSNVFHRIAGIFEHFESADRLVVFQPAKRNLSVELKRMDLDLTVNGKGIFLCRQLRSEIVPSQDAGTWYGLQSKIVLRDNENHLRRSIIVPIGSIQYRRHDVHVLIRVVNDG
;
A
#
# COMPACT_ATOMS: atom_id res chain seq x y z
N MET A 1 -16.66 -9.70 34.53
CA MET A 1 -17.19 -9.42 35.89
C MET A 1 -18.08 -8.20 35.80
N THR A 2 -19.40 -8.37 35.78
CA THR A 2 -20.38 -7.28 35.81
C THR A 2 -20.68 -6.97 37.27
N LEU A 3 -20.23 -5.81 37.77
CA LEU A 3 -20.57 -5.30 39.10
C LEU A 3 -22.09 -5.12 39.21
N LYS A 4 -22.70 -5.59 40.31
CA LYS A 4 -24.13 -5.37 40.55
C LYS A 4 -24.36 -3.91 40.95
N PRO A 5 -25.44 -3.24 40.50
CA PRO A 5 -25.71 -1.84 40.83
C PRO A 5 -25.72 -1.53 42.35
N GLU A 6 -26.07 -2.52 43.16
CA GLU A 6 -26.10 -2.46 44.63
C GLU A 6 -24.70 -2.32 45.26
N GLN A 7 -23.65 -2.73 44.54
CA GLN A 7 -22.25 -2.71 44.98
C GLN A 7 -21.54 -1.39 44.62
N LEU A 8 -22.24 -0.47 43.94
CA LEU A 8 -21.68 0.82 43.55
C LEU A 8 -21.70 1.80 44.74
N PRO A 9 -20.66 2.66 44.87
CA PRO A 9 -20.68 3.77 45.81
C PRO A 9 -21.95 4.63 45.68
N ALA A 10 -22.46 5.14 46.80
CA ALA A 10 -23.75 5.85 46.85
C ALA A 10 -23.87 6.98 45.81
N THR A 11 -22.79 7.74 45.60
CA THR A 11 -22.73 8.80 44.59
C THR A 11 -22.89 8.26 43.17
N ILE A 12 -22.16 7.20 42.80
CA ILE A 12 -22.22 6.59 41.47
C ILE A 12 -23.61 5.97 41.23
N ARG A 13 -24.17 5.31 42.26
CA ARG A 13 -25.53 4.77 42.21
C ARG A 13 -26.57 5.87 41.98
N GLY A 14 -26.44 7.01 42.67
CA GLY A 14 -27.29 8.17 42.46
C GLY A 14 -27.20 8.75 41.04
N MET A 15 -25.98 8.82 40.48
CA MET A 15 -25.77 9.25 39.09
C MET A 15 -26.41 8.28 38.10
N LEU A 16 -26.24 6.97 38.29
CA LEU A 16 -26.85 5.94 37.43
C LEU A 16 -28.38 5.99 37.47
N ILE A 17 -28.99 6.14 38.65
CA ILE A 17 -30.45 6.29 38.76
C ILE A 17 -30.94 7.52 38.02
N ARG A 18 -30.25 8.66 38.18
CA ARG A 18 -30.60 9.90 37.48
C ARG A 18 -30.45 9.76 35.96
N ASP A 19 -29.40 9.09 35.50
CA ASP A 19 -29.18 8.78 34.08
C ASP A 19 -30.33 7.94 33.53
N ILE A 20 -30.67 6.82 34.17
CA ILE A 20 -31.81 5.97 33.77
C ILE A 20 -33.13 6.76 33.74
N GLN A 21 -33.41 7.56 34.77
CA GLN A 21 -34.60 8.42 34.81
C GLN A 21 -34.61 9.43 33.66
N MET A 22 -33.46 10.04 33.36
CA MET A 22 -33.31 10.94 32.22
C MET A 22 -33.59 10.20 30.91
N THR A 23 -32.96 9.03 30.69
CA THR A 23 -33.15 8.19 29.51
C THR A 23 -34.62 7.87 29.26
N VAL A 24 -35.36 7.46 30.30
CA VAL A 24 -36.81 7.19 30.22
C VAL A 24 -37.59 8.46 29.87
N SER A 25 -37.26 9.60 30.50
CA SER A 25 -37.97 10.86 30.26
C SER A 25 -37.77 11.42 28.84
N ILE A 26 -36.59 11.24 28.25
CA ILE A 26 -36.28 11.74 26.89
C ILE A 26 -36.73 10.79 25.78
N GLN A 27 -37.10 9.54 26.13
CA GLN A 27 -37.41 8.50 25.16
C GLN A 27 -38.52 8.92 24.18
N GLY A 28 -39.64 9.44 24.69
CA GLY A 28 -40.77 9.88 23.85
C GLY A 28 -40.40 11.05 22.94
N LEU A 29 -39.61 11.99 23.45
CA LEU A 29 -39.12 13.13 22.66
C LEU A 29 -38.24 12.63 21.50
N LEU A 30 -37.22 11.80 21.80
CA LEU A 30 -36.33 11.24 20.78
C LEU A 30 -37.09 10.46 19.71
N GLN A 31 -38.04 9.63 20.11
CA GLN A 31 -38.86 8.85 19.18
C GLN A 31 -39.67 9.77 18.25
N SER A 32 -40.34 10.78 18.80
CA SER A 32 -41.13 11.73 18.00
C SER A 32 -40.25 12.54 17.04
N THR A 33 -39.08 13.00 17.49
CA THR A 33 -38.15 13.77 16.66
C THR A 33 -37.61 12.93 15.49
N ILE A 34 -37.22 11.68 15.75
CA ILE A 34 -36.71 10.79 14.68
C ILE A 34 -37.82 10.35 13.72
N GLN A 35 -39.07 10.22 14.18
CA GLN A 35 -40.24 10.01 13.31
C GLN A 35 -40.46 11.19 12.36
N CYS A 36 -40.36 12.41 12.85
CA CYS A 36 -40.50 13.62 12.02
C CYS A 36 -39.31 13.82 11.07
N HIS A 37 -38.11 13.36 11.44
CA HIS A 37 -36.88 13.59 10.69
C HIS A 37 -36.00 12.34 10.54
N PRO A 38 -36.47 11.29 9.84
CA PRO A 38 -35.72 10.03 9.69
C PRO A 38 -34.40 10.20 8.93
N GLU A 39 -34.32 11.21 8.04
CA GLU A 39 -33.10 11.57 7.30
C GLU A 39 -31.93 11.97 8.22
N SER A 40 -32.21 12.55 9.38
CA SER A 40 -31.17 12.94 10.34
C SER A 40 -30.36 11.73 10.85
N LEU A 41 -31.01 10.56 10.95
CA LEU A 41 -30.34 9.32 11.32
C LEU A 41 -29.35 8.87 10.25
N GLN A 42 -29.73 8.99 8.98
CA GLN A 42 -28.85 8.67 7.85
C GLN A 42 -27.60 9.56 7.86
N LEU A 43 -27.76 10.86 8.10
CA LEU A 43 -26.63 11.79 8.18
C LEU A 43 -25.70 11.44 9.34
N ALA A 44 -26.25 11.13 10.52
CA ALA A 44 -25.47 10.74 11.71
C ALA A 44 -24.73 9.41 11.50
N ILE A 45 -25.36 8.40 10.90
CA ILE A 45 -24.70 7.12 10.61
C ILE A 45 -23.60 7.33 9.54
N SER A 46 -23.86 8.15 8.53
CA SER A 46 -22.89 8.38 7.45
C SER A 46 -21.65 9.15 7.91
N SER A 47 -21.71 9.91 9.00
CA SER A 47 -20.53 10.56 9.58
C SER A 47 -19.65 9.57 10.35
N MET A 48 -20.24 8.60 11.05
CA MET A 48 -19.53 7.60 11.87
C MET A 48 -19.14 6.34 11.11
N TRP A 49 -19.88 5.99 10.05
CA TRP A 49 -19.60 4.89 9.14
C TRP A 49 -19.53 5.39 7.70
N PRO A 50 -18.48 6.19 7.39
CA PRO A 50 -18.35 6.89 6.11
C PRO A 50 -18.19 5.94 4.93
N ASP A 51 -18.75 6.36 3.81
CA ASP A 51 -18.53 5.75 2.49
C ASP A 51 -17.59 6.61 1.65
N THR A 52 -17.19 6.13 0.47
CA THR A 52 -16.35 6.94 -0.42
C THR A 52 -17.15 8.15 -0.96
N ALA A 53 -16.50 9.32 -1.01
CA ALA A 53 -17.17 10.58 -1.32
C ALA A 53 -17.88 10.61 -2.69
N ASP A 54 -17.39 9.81 -3.63
CA ASP A 54 -17.93 9.69 -4.98
C ASP A 54 -19.15 8.76 -5.08
N ARG A 55 -19.38 7.90 -4.09
CA ARG A 55 -20.48 6.92 -4.08
C ARG A 55 -21.05 6.80 -2.66
N PRO A 56 -21.78 7.83 -2.18
CA PRO A 56 -22.38 7.79 -0.87
C PRO A 56 -23.39 6.64 -0.78
N ARG A 57 -23.41 5.97 0.37
CA ARG A 57 -24.39 4.94 0.68
C ARG A 57 -25.79 5.55 0.69
N THR A 58 -26.70 4.95 -0.07
CA THR A 58 -28.12 5.29 -0.01
C THR A 58 -28.87 4.22 0.78
N TYR A 59 -29.90 4.65 1.48
CA TYR A 59 -30.70 3.82 2.37
C TYR A 59 -32.14 3.80 1.85
N ARG A 60 -32.81 2.67 2.03
CA ARG A 60 -34.27 2.63 1.93
C ARG A 60 -34.91 3.44 3.07
N PRO A 61 -36.20 3.79 2.99
CA PRO A 61 -36.88 4.45 4.09
C PRO A 61 -36.67 3.71 5.41
N TRP A 62 -36.22 4.46 6.43
CA TRP A 62 -36.05 3.94 7.77
C TRP A 62 -37.40 3.59 8.38
N ARG A 63 -37.48 2.44 9.06
CA ARG A 63 -38.72 1.95 9.68
C ARG A 63 -38.46 1.38 11.06
N TYR A 64 -39.49 1.44 11.91
CA TYR A 64 -39.51 0.78 13.21
C TYR A 64 -39.69 -0.73 13.06
N ILE A 65 -39.19 -1.48 14.04
CA ILE A 65 -39.44 -2.91 14.16
C ILE A 65 -40.72 -3.10 14.99
N SER A 66 -41.66 -3.90 14.49
CA SER A 66 -43.00 -4.10 15.07
C SER A 66 -43.06 -4.62 16.50
N LYS A 67 -41.92 -4.98 17.11
CA LYS A 67 -41.81 -5.47 18.50
C LYS A 67 -40.80 -4.68 19.34
N SER A 68 -40.26 -3.59 18.80
CA SER A 68 -39.35 -2.72 19.53
C SER A 68 -39.37 -1.30 18.97
N ASP A 69 -39.95 -0.41 19.74
CA ASP A 69 -40.17 0.99 19.36
C ASP A 69 -38.89 1.84 19.35
N MET A 70 -37.76 1.29 19.84
CA MET A 70 -36.48 1.99 19.88
C MET A 70 -35.47 1.51 18.83
N TRP A 71 -35.79 0.44 18.09
CA TRP A 71 -34.93 -0.06 17.01
C TRP A 71 -35.46 0.42 15.66
N MET A 72 -34.61 1.14 14.95
CA MET A 72 -34.81 1.53 13.57
C MET A 72 -34.05 0.58 12.66
N VAL A 73 -34.64 0.22 11.53
CA VAL A 73 -34.00 -0.60 10.51
C VAL A 73 -34.11 0.04 9.14
N SER A 74 -33.02 -0.02 8.39
CA SER A 74 -33.01 0.29 6.95
C SER A 74 -32.11 -0.68 6.21
N THR A 75 -32.28 -0.73 4.89
CA THR A 75 -31.42 -1.49 3.99
C THR A 75 -30.58 -0.50 3.19
N ALA A 76 -29.26 -0.58 3.37
CA ALA A 76 -28.31 0.05 2.48
C ALA A 76 -28.37 -0.62 1.11
N THR A 77 -28.55 0.15 0.04
CA THR A 77 -28.78 -0.40 -1.29
C THR A 77 -27.52 -1.05 -1.86
N ALA A 78 -27.74 -2.08 -2.68
CA ALA A 78 -26.67 -2.70 -3.45
C ALA A 78 -26.10 -1.73 -4.51
N SER A 79 -24.88 -2.03 -4.95
CA SER A 79 -24.28 -1.48 -6.17
C SER A 79 -23.64 -2.62 -6.96
N ASP A 80 -23.11 -2.35 -8.15
CA ASP A 80 -22.46 -3.38 -8.99
C ASP A 80 -21.33 -4.13 -8.25
N LEU A 81 -20.70 -3.49 -7.27
CA LEU A 81 -19.58 -4.03 -6.50
C LEU A 81 -19.97 -4.47 -5.08
N SER A 82 -21.17 -4.14 -4.62
CA SER A 82 -21.55 -4.29 -3.21
C SER A 82 -22.93 -4.90 -3.04
N ARG A 83 -23.03 -5.91 -2.17
CA ARG A 83 -24.34 -6.49 -1.78
C ARG A 83 -25.13 -5.51 -0.90
N PRO A 84 -26.46 -5.64 -0.81
CA PRO A 84 -27.22 -4.84 0.15
C PRO A 84 -26.86 -5.26 1.59
N GLN A 85 -26.92 -4.30 2.51
CA GLN A 85 -26.65 -4.54 3.94
C GLN A 85 -27.82 -4.06 4.79
N LEU A 86 -28.09 -4.81 5.86
CA LEU A 86 -29.15 -4.48 6.80
C LEU A 86 -28.58 -3.68 7.97
N VAL A 87 -29.07 -2.47 8.18
CA VAL A 87 -28.56 -1.55 9.19
C VAL A 87 -29.63 -1.37 10.26
N HIS A 88 -29.26 -1.66 11.51
CA HIS A 88 -30.12 -1.41 12.67
C HIS A 88 -29.47 -0.36 13.53
N TYR A 89 -30.30 0.53 14.06
CA TYR A 89 -29.87 1.55 15.00
C TYR A 89 -30.81 1.59 16.19
N HIS A 90 -30.24 1.50 17.39
CA HIS A 90 -30.98 1.72 18.62
C HIS A 90 -30.97 3.21 18.94
N ILE A 91 -32.13 3.85 18.92
CA ILE A 91 -32.27 5.31 19.10
C ILE A 91 -31.72 5.75 20.46
N LEU A 92 -32.06 5.02 21.51
CA LEU A 92 -31.72 5.39 22.90
C LEU A 92 -30.26 5.08 23.26
N GLU A 93 -29.85 3.83 23.03
CA GLU A 93 -28.54 3.30 23.43
C GLU A 93 -27.43 3.60 22.41
N GLY A 94 -27.78 4.08 21.21
CA GLY A 94 -26.82 4.40 20.16
C GLY A 94 -26.19 3.17 19.49
N HIS A 95 -26.73 1.97 19.70
CA HIS A 95 -26.19 0.75 19.10
C HIS A 95 -26.38 0.74 17.58
N LEU A 96 -25.28 0.76 16.84
CA LEU A 96 -25.26 0.58 15.38
C LEU A 96 -24.86 -0.87 15.04
N LEU A 97 -25.78 -1.60 14.40
CA LEU A 97 -25.54 -2.95 13.92
C LEU A 97 -25.62 -2.99 12.39
N VAL A 98 -24.60 -3.54 11.76
CA VAL A 98 -24.57 -3.80 10.32
C VAL A 98 -24.60 -5.31 10.13
N ASP A 99 -25.57 -5.81 9.36
CA ASP A 99 -25.85 -7.24 9.20
C ASP A 99 -25.95 -7.97 10.55
N ARG A 100 -26.62 -7.32 11.52
CA ARG A 100 -26.83 -7.78 12.91
C ARG A 100 -25.55 -7.92 13.74
N LYS A 101 -24.42 -7.37 13.28
CA LYS A 101 -23.16 -7.35 14.03
C LYS A 101 -22.80 -5.91 14.44
N PRO A 102 -22.38 -5.66 15.68
CA PRO A 102 -21.91 -4.35 16.11
C PRO A 102 -20.56 -4.03 15.49
N VAL A 103 -20.10 -2.78 15.66
CA VAL A 103 -18.69 -2.44 15.42
C VAL A 103 -17.80 -3.34 16.29
N GLY A 104 -16.82 -3.97 15.67
CA GLY A 104 -15.94 -4.94 16.32
C GLY A 104 -14.47 -4.59 16.13
N LYS A 105 -13.61 -5.31 16.84
CA LYS A 105 -12.18 -5.32 16.54
C LYS A 105 -11.93 -6.27 15.37
N LEU A 106 -10.99 -5.92 14.49
CA LEU A 106 -10.53 -6.83 13.46
C LEU A 106 -9.97 -8.11 14.14
N PRO A 107 -10.38 -9.32 13.71
CA PRO A 107 -9.89 -10.57 14.27
C PRO A 107 -8.37 -10.66 14.26
N ALA A 108 -7.79 -11.31 15.28
CA ALA A 108 -6.34 -11.38 15.45
C ALA A 108 -5.64 -12.06 14.27
N GLU A 109 -6.26 -13.09 13.70
CA GLU A 109 -5.78 -13.82 12.50
C GLU A 109 -5.53 -12.86 11.33
N ILE A 110 -6.50 -11.98 11.02
CA ILE A 110 -6.38 -11.02 9.92
C ILE A 110 -5.44 -9.87 10.32
N ARG A 111 -5.60 -9.35 11.54
CA ARG A 111 -4.82 -8.21 12.01
C ARG A 111 -3.32 -8.51 12.03
N ASN A 112 -2.92 -9.71 12.43
CA ASN A 112 -1.53 -10.09 12.59
C ASN A 112 -0.87 -10.57 11.28
N ALA A 113 -1.62 -10.65 10.17
CA ALA A 113 -1.03 -10.97 8.88
C ALA A 113 -0.06 -9.88 8.42
N ASP A 114 1.03 -10.30 7.79
CA ASP A 114 2.14 -9.42 7.39
C ASP A 114 1.66 -8.26 6.52
N SER A 115 0.80 -8.54 5.54
CA SER A 115 0.21 -7.52 4.65
C SER A 115 -0.58 -6.43 5.38
N VAL A 116 -1.25 -6.78 6.49
CA VAL A 116 -2.03 -5.83 7.30
C VAL A 116 -1.10 -5.06 8.23
N GLN A 117 -0.11 -5.73 8.83
CA GLN A 117 0.92 -5.10 9.65
C GLN A 117 1.76 -4.11 8.86
N GLU A 118 2.06 -4.40 7.59
CA GLU A 118 2.83 -3.50 6.74
C GLU A 118 2.09 -2.19 6.44
N LEU A 119 0.78 -2.27 6.22
CA LEU A 119 -0.08 -1.13 5.89
C LEU A 119 -0.49 -0.29 7.11
N PHE A 120 -0.75 -0.93 8.24
CA PHE A 120 -1.37 -0.28 9.41
C PHE A 120 -0.53 -0.34 10.69
N GLY A 121 0.54 -1.15 10.70
CA GLY A 121 1.33 -1.41 11.91
C GLY A 121 0.52 -2.10 13.01
N PRO A 122 0.98 -2.00 14.27
CA PRO A 122 0.37 -2.70 15.41
C PRO A 122 -0.94 -2.08 15.92
N GLN A 123 -1.68 -1.35 15.08
CA GLN A 123 -2.87 -0.61 15.48
C GLN A 123 -4.09 -1.51 15.72
N HIS A 124 -4.94 -1.11 16.66
CA HIS A 124 -6.26 -1.71 16.81
C HIS A 124 -7.21 -1.13 15.76
N LEU A 125 -7.66 -1.97 14.84
CA LEU A 125 -8.57 -1.59 13.76
C LEU A 125 -10.01 -1.94 14.14
N LEU A 126 -10.91 -0.95 14.11
CA LEU A 126 -12.35 -1.13 14.28
C LEU A 126 -13.00 -1.40 12.93
N VAL A 127 -13.89 -2.38 12.87
CA VAL A 127 -14.47 -2.88 11.62
C VAL A 127 -15.97 -3.13 11.73
N PHE A 128 -16.64 -2.98 10.60
CA PHE A 128 -17.99 -3.48 10.33
C PHE A 128 -17.93 -4.66 9.36
N PRO A 129 -19.02 -5.43 9.19
CA PRO A 129 -19.16 -6.35 8.07
C PRO A 129 -19.09 -5.62 6.73
N SER A 130 -18.35 -6.19 5.79
CA SER A 130 -18.18 -5.66 4.44
C SER A 130 -19.35 -6.00 3.53
N ALA A 131 -19.74 -5.02 2.69
CA ALA A 131 -20.62 -5.22 1.54
C ALA A 131 -19.87 -5.64 0.27
N LEU A 132 -18.57 -5.37 0.20
CA LEU A 132 -17.74 -5.64 -0.98
C LEU A 132 -17.63 -7.16 -1.19
N LYS A 133 -17.83 -7.61 -2.44
CA LYS A 133 -17.75 -9.02 -2.80
C LYS A 133 -16.39 -9.62 -2.39
N ASP A 134 -16.44 -10.86 -1.89
CA ASP A 134 -15.29 -11.65 -1.43
C ASP A 134 -14.53 -11.04 -0.22
N MET A 135 -15.12 -10.06 0.46
CA MET A 135 -14.55 -9.43 1.65
C MET A 135 -15.49 -9.60 2.85
N THR A 136 -14.92 -9.74 4.04
CA THR A 136 -15.68 -10.00 5.27
C THR A 136 -15.81 -8.77 6.14
N TYR A 137 -14.75 -7.96 6.24
CA TYR A 137 -14.69 -6.80 7.12
C TYR A 137 -14.37 -5.53 6.34
N VAL A 138 -14.86 -4.39 6.82
CA VAL A 138 -14.52 -3.06 6.32
C VAL A 138 -14.12 -2.20 7.51
N LEU A 139 -13.05 -1.42 7.36
CA LEU A 139 -12.60 -0.48 8.37
C LEU A 139 -13.70 0.55 8.65
N SER A 140 -13.94 0.89 9.92
CA SER A 140 -14.98 1.85 10.30
C SER A 140 -14.64 3.29 9.90
N THR A 141 -13.40 3.56 9.51
CA THR A 141 -12.91 4.88 9.08
C THR A 141 -12.30 4.82 7.70
N LEU A 142 -12.33 5.94 6.98
CA LEU A 142 -11.57 6.09 5.74
C LEU A 142 -10.08 6.34 6.02
N ARG A 143 -9.23 5.91 5.08
CA ARG A 143 -7.80 6.22 5.05
C ARG A 143 -7.50 7.09 3.83
N SER A 144 -7.35 8.40 4.04
CA SER A 144 -7.20 9.38 2.96
C SER A 144 -8.23 9.19 1.83
N GLY A 145 -9.51 9.04 2.20
CA GLY A 145 -10.61 8.81 1.27
C GLY A 145 -10.77 7.37 0.76
N HIS A 146 -9.90 6.43 1.16
CA HIS A 146 -10.00 5.01 0.80
C HIS A 146 -10.81 4.26 1.84
N GLN A 147 -11.77 3.45 1.38
CA GLN A 147 -12.48 2.48 2.20
C GLN A 147 -11.71 1.16 2.16
N ILE A 148 -11.25 0.67 3.31
CA ILE A 148 -10.39 -0.51 3.39
C ILE A 148 -11.21 -1.73 3.79
N HIS A 149 -11.10 -2.79 3.00
CA HIS A 149 -11.79 -4.05 3.19
C HIS A 149 -10.78 -5.18 3.42
N PHE A 150 -11.16 -6.14 4.24
CA PHE A 150 -10.38 -7.32 4.57
C PHE A 150 -11.20 -8.58 4.31
N GLY A 151 -10.56 -9.56 3.67
CA GLY A 151 -11.08 -10.90 3.46
C GLY A 151 -10.08 -11.94 3.93
N LEU A 152 -10.58 -13.13 4.25
CA LEU A 152 -9.78 -14.31 4.53
C LEU A 152 -10.23 -15.39 3.55
N TYR A 153 -9.29 -15.93 2.78
CA TYR A 153 -9.55 -16.98 1.79
C TYR A 153 -8.42 -18.00 1.86
N GLU A 154 -8.73 -19.27 2.15
CA GLU A 154 -7.73 -20.35 2.26
C GLU A 154 -6.52 -19.95 3.13
N ASP A 155 -6.79 -19.38 4.31
CA ASP A 155 -5.81 -18.85 5.26
C ASP A 155 -4.95 -17.67 4.76
N GLN A 156 -5.25 -17.14 3.57
CA GLN A 156 -4.62 -15.94 3.03
C GLN A 156 -5.47 -14.70 3.28
N VAL A 157 -4.83 -13.65 3.81
CA VAL A 157 -5.49 -12.37 4.06
C VAL A 157 -5.43 -11.51 2.81
N ALA A 158 -6.60 -11.15 2.29
CA ALA A 158 -6.74 -10.22 1.19
C ALA A 158 -7.11 -8.83 1.73
N THR A 159 -6.33 -7.81 1.36
CA THR A 159 -6.65 -6.41 1.65
C THR A 159 -7.03 -5.68 0.37
N ARG A 160 -8.21 -5.05 0.35
CA ARG A 160 -8.70 -4.25 -0.78
C ARG A 160 -9.01 -2.83 -0.35
N ALA A 161 -8.69 -1.87 -1.21
CA ALA A 161 -9.04 -0.47 -1.03
C ALA A 161 -10.00 -0.03 -2.12
N ARG A 162 -11.16 0.52 -1.73
CA ARG A 162 -12.11 1.14 -2.65
C ARG A 162 -11.95 2.65 -2.61
N VAL A 163 -11.83 3.27 -3.78
CA VAL A 163 -11.65 4.71 -3.94
C VAL A 163 -12.06 5.15 -5.34
N ARG A 164 -12.88 6.21 -5.46
CA ARG A 164 -13.27 6.80 -6.76
C ARG A 164 -13.82 5.77 -7.76
N GLY A 165 -14.65 4.85 -7.29
CA GLY A 165 -15.25 3.77 -8.09
C GLY A 165 -14.30 2.62 -8.44
N THR A 166 -13.01 2.72 -8.12
CA THR A 166 -12.00 1.66 -8.37
C THR A 166 -11.82 0.79 -7.13
N VAL A 167 -11.54 -0.50 -7.35
CA VAL A 167 -11.14 -1.45 -6.31
C VAL A 167 -9.69 -1.85 -6.56
N LEU A 168 -8.84 -1.55 -5.59
CA LEU A 168 -7.43 -1.88 -5.59
C LEU A 168 -7.20 -3.06 -4.65
N GLN A 169 -6.40 -4.04 -5.07
CA GLN A 169 -5.94 -5.13 -4.21
C GLN A 169 -4.47 -4.91 -3.84
N PHE A 170 -4.17 -5.00 -2.57
CA PHE A 170 -2.78 -5.00 -2.11
C PHE A 170 -2.14 -6.35 -2.44
N VAL A 171 -0.98 -6.34 -3.08
CA VAL A 171 -0.28 -7.55 -3.52
C VAL A 171 1.21 -7.45 -3.24
N GLU A 172 1.81 -8.59 -2.94
CA GLU A 172 3.26 -8.77 -3.01
C GLU A 172 3.61 -9.15 -4.45
N ALA A 173 4.52 -8.40 -5.07
CA ALA A 173 4.92 -8.61 -6.45
C ALA A 173 6.38 -9.06 -6.53
N ASP A 174 6.72 -9.81 -7.58
CA ASP A 174 8.10 -10.22 -7.87
C ASP A 174 8.72 -9.20 -8.86
N LEU A 175 9.49 -8.25 -8.32
CA LEU A 175 10.04 -7.10 -9.04
C LEU A 175 11.48 -6.83 -8.59
N PRO A 176 12.28 -6.02 -9.34
CA PRO A 176 13.59 -5.60 -8.87
C PRO A 176 13.52 -5.00 -7.46
N THR A 177 14.47 -5.35 -6.60
CA THR A 177 14.50 -4.98 -5.18
C THR A 177 14.30 -3.48 -4.91
N PRO A 178 14.83 -2.53 -5.70
CA PRO A 178 14.58 -1.10 -5.53
C PRO A 178 13.15 -0.64 -5.81
N LEU A 179 12.35 -1.50 -6.46
CA LEU A 179 10.92 -1.33 -6.71
C LEU A 179 10.07 -2.16 -5.74
N LEU A 180 10.69 -2.99 -4.89
CA LEU A 180 10.05 -3.70 -3.78
C LEU A 180 10.20 -2.93 -2.46
N GLY A 181 11.44 -2.63 -2.05
CA GLY A 181 11.71 -2.16 -0.68
C GLY A 181 11.17 -0.77 -0.32
N GLU A 182 10.90 0.10 -1.30
CA GLU A 182 10.40 1.46 -1.07
C GLU A 182 8.92 1.66 -1.46
N TYR A 183 8.30 0.62 -2.02
CA TYR A 183 7.01 0.73 -2.69
C TYR A 183 6.02 -0.33 -2.18
N PHE A 184 4.77 0.10 -2.09
CA PHE A 184 3.61 -0.76 -1.93
C PHE A 184 2.94 -0.92 -3.29
N HIS A 185 2.48 -2.12 -3.59
CA HIS A 185 1.91 -2.44 -4.89
C HIS A 185 0.39 -2.62 -4.77
N TRP A 186 -0.33 -1.83 -5.54
CA TRP A 186 -1.80 -1.85 -5.58
C TRP A 186 -2.26 -2.23 -6.98
N LEU A 187 -2.88 -3.40 -7.11
CA LEU A 187 -3.45 -3.89 -8.35
C LEU A 187 -4.87 -3.34 -8.53
N ASP A 188 -5.09 -2.53 -9.56
CA ASP A 188 -6.43 -2.14 -10.00
C ASP A 188 -7.12 -3.36 -10.63
N LEU A 189 -8.14 -3.89 -9.94
CA LEU A 189 -8.85 -5.10 -10.38
C LEU A 189 -9.71 -4.85 -11.64
N GLY A 190 -10.01 -3.60 -11.96
CA GLY A 190 -10.76 -3.23 -13.17
C GLY A 190 -9.87 -3.14 -14.40
N SER A 191 -8.70 -2.47 -14.29
CA SER A 191 -7.78 -2.29 -15.42
C SER A 191 -6.70 -3.38 -15.54
N GLY A 192 -6.45 -4.14 -14.48
CA GLY A 192 -5.33 -5.09 -14.42
C GLY A 192 -3.97 -4.39 -14.33
N GLU A 193 -3.94 -3.15 -13.87
CA GLU A 193 -2.73 -2.34 -13.72
C GLU A 193 -2.23 -2.37 -12.28
N LEU A 194 -0.95 -2.67 -12.10
CA LEU A 194 -0.29 -2.63 -10.81
C LEU A 194 0.41 -1.27 -10.62
N GLU A 195 -0.06 -0.48 -9.65
CA GLU A 195 0.51 0.82 -9.29
C GLU A 195 1.54 0.67 -8.17
N PHE A 196 2.72 1.27 -8.37
CA PHE A 196 3.82 1.24 -7.42
C PHE A 196 3.81 2.54 -6.63
N ARG A 197 3.38 2.47 -5.37
CA ARG A 197 3.23 3.65 -4.51
C ARG A 197 4.33 3.72 -3.47
N ARG A 198 5.04 4.84 -3.42
CA ARG A 198 6.06 5.06 -2.37
C ARG A 198 5.42 5.04 -0.99
N ARG A 199 6.13 4.50 0.01
CA ARG A 199 5.67 4.42 1.41
C ARG A 199 5.11 5.74 1.96
N ALA A 200 5.82 6.85 1.76
CA ALA A 200 5.39 8.18 2.21
C ALA A 200 4.08 8.69 1.55
N GLN A 201 3.65 8.06 0.46
CA GLN A 201 2.53 8.49 -0.39
C GLN A 201 1.57 7.33 -0.69
N LEU A 202 1.57 6.30 0.16
CA LEU A 202 0.80 5.06 0.01
C LEU A 202 -0.67 5.28 -0.37
N TRP A 203 -1.30 6.26 0.27
CA TRP A 203 -2.73 6.53 0.09
C TRP A 203 -3.03 7.63 -0.94
N TRP A 204 -2.05 8.05 -1.74
CA TRP A 204 -2.29 9.02 -2.81
C TRP A 204 -2.75 8.31 -4.09
N TYR A 205 -4.00 8.55 -4.46
CA TYR A 205 -4.62 7.92 -5.63
C TYR A 205 -4.04 8.39 -6.97
N LYS A 206 -3.59 7.45 -7.81
CA LYS A 206 -3.16 7.59 -9.22
C LYS A 206 -2.25 8.80 -9.48
N ARG A 207 -1.09 8.83 -8.82
CA ARG A 207 -0.11 9.91 -9.02
C ARG A 207 0.63 9.70 -10.36
N PRO A 208 0.71 10.71 -11.25
CA PRO A 208 1.40 10.57 -12.55
C PRO A 208 2.90 10.24 -12.50
N GLY A 209 3.51 10.28 -11.31
CA GLY A 209 4.92 9.95 -11.10
C GLY A 209 5.16 8.50 -10.66
N ASN A 210 4.12 7.71 -10.42
CA ASN A 210 4.24 6.32 -10.00
C ASN A 210 4.61 5.44 -11.21
N TRP A 211 5.29 4.33 -10.92
CA TRP A 211 5.41 3.26 -11.91
C TRP A 211 4.08 2.52 -11.99
N MET A 212 3.70 2.14 -13.20
CA MET A 212 2.49 1.40 -13.54
C MET A 212 2.89 0.18 -14.36
N LEU A 213 2.62 -1.02 -13.87
CA LEU A 213 2.80 -2.26 -14.63
C LEU A 213 1.45 -2.72 -15.17
N HIS A 214 1.32 -2.77 -16.49
CA HIS A 214 0.20 -3.42 -17.14
C HIS A 214 0.47 -4.92 -17.13
N VAL A 215 -0.21 -5.67 -16.25
CA VAL A 215 0.08 -7.10 -16.02
C VAL A 215 -0.12 -7.93 -17.28
N GLY A 216 -1.21 -7.66 -18.03
CA GLY A 216 -1.50 -8.36 -19.29
C GLY A 216 -0.48 -8.10 -20.40
N ALA A 217 0.00 -6.86 -20.52
CA ALA A 217 1.03 -6.48 -21.51
C ALA A 217 2.46 -6.76 -21.02
N ARG A 218 2.64 -7.13 -19.74
CA ARG A 218 3.94 -7.29 -19.07
C ARG A 218 4.85 -6.08 -19.25
N GLN A 219 4.27 -4.89 -19.22
CA GLN A 219 4.98 -3.63 -19.51
C GLN A 219 4.83 -2.66 -18.35
N ALA A 220 5.96 -2.31 -17.73
CA ALA A 220 6.01 -1.27 -16.71
C ALA A 220 6.39 0.08 -17.32
N SER A 221 5.65 1.11 -16.97
CA SER A 221 5.86 2.47 -17.46
C SER A 221 5.71 3.51 -16.35
N ARG A 222 6.40 4.64 -16.53
CA ARG A 222 6.29 5.83 -15.69
C ARG A 222 6.36 7.04 -16.59
N ARG A 223 5.26 7.79 -16.71
CA ARG A 223 5.11 8.88 -17.70
C ARG A 223 5.41 8.35 -19.12
N GLN A 224 6.47 8.84 -19.75
CA GLN A 224 6.93 8.42 -21.08
C GLN A 224 8.17 7.52 -21.02
N THR A 225 8.34 6.78 -19.93
CA THR A 225 9.50 5.91 -19.69
C THR A 225 9.04 4.48 -19.51
N LEU A 226 9.72 3.53 -20.16
CA LEU A 226 9.46 2.10 -20.03
C LEU A 226 10.55 1.44 -19.21
N LEU A 227 10.18 0.56 -18.30
CA LEU A 227 11.13 -0.28 -17.57
C LEU A 227 11.61 -1.39 -18.49
N VAL A 228 12.90 -1.71 -18.43
CA VAL A 228 13.44 -2.88 -19.12
C VAL A 228 13.20 -4.11 -18.26
N ASP A 229 12.67 -5.16 -18.89
CA ASP A 229 12.42 -6.45 -18.25
C ASP A 229 13.75 -7.06 -17.73
N PRO A 230 13.87 -7.38 -16.42
CA PRO A 230 15.03 -8.04 -15.84
C PRO A 230 15.42 -9.38 -16.49
N HIS A 231 14.47 -10.06 -17.14
CA HIS A 231 14.72 -11.33 -17.84
C HIS A 231 15.11 -11.14 -19.31
N SER A 232 15.18 -9.91 -19.79
CA SER A 232 15.56 -9.63 -21.17
C SER A 232 17.07 -9.75 -21.41
N ASN A 233 17.45 -10.14 -22.63
CA ASN A 233 18.86 -10.15 -23.06
C ASN A 233 19.54 -8.78 -22.91
N VAL A 234 18.79 -7.69 -23.11
CA VAL A 234 19.31 -6.33 -22.95
C VAL A 234 19.68 -6.09 -21.49
N PHE A 235 18.81 -6.45 -20.55
CA PHE A 235 19.09 -6.33 -19.13
C PHE A 235 20.29 -7.17 -18.71
N HIS A 236 20.36 -8.44 -19.12
CA HIS A 236 21.49 -9.31 -18.77
C HIS A 236 22.84 -8.78 -19.27
N ARG A 237 22.89 -8.20 -20.47
CA ARG A 237 24.11 -7.53 -20.98
C ARG A 237 24.52 -6.35 -20.12
N ILE A 238 23.56 -5.58 -19.64
CA ILE A 238 23.81 -4.41 -18.79
C ILE A 238 24.23 -4.85 -17.39
N ALA A 239 23.52 -5.81 -16.80
CA ALA A 239 23.86 -6.36 -15.50
C ALA A 239 25.26 -6.96 -15.47
N GLY A 240 25.70 -7.61 -16.55
CA GLY A 240 27.06 -8.12 -16.70
C GLY A 240 28.15 -7.06 -16.61
N ILE A 241 27.87 -5.80 -16.99
CA ILE A 241 28.84 -4.69 -16.83
C ILE A 241 29.07 -4.39 -15.35
N PHE A 242 28.04 -4.54 -14.51
CA PHE A 242 28.11 -4.28 -13.07
C PHE A 242 28.34 -5.55 -12.25
N GLU A 243 28.72 -6.65 -12.89
CA GLU A 243 28.95 -7.92 -12.21
C GLU A 243 29.98 -7.73 -11.08
N HIS A 244 29.66 -8.26 -9.91
CA HIS A 244 30.41 -8.09 -8.65
C HIS A 244 30.50 -6.65 -8.10
N PHE A 245 30.11 -5.63 -8.85
CA PHE A 245 30.06 -4.22 -8.42
C PHE A 245 28.73 -3.85 -7.77
N GLU A 246 27.60 -4.26 -8.38
CA GLU A 246 26.25 -4.14 -7.83
C GLU A 246 25.44 -5.37 -8.21
N SER A 247 24.48 -5.74 -7.36
CA SER A 247 23.63 -6.90 -7.63
C SER A 247 22.61 -6.59 -8.74
N ALA A 248 22.34 -7.56 -9.63
CA ALA A 248 21.47 -7.36 -10.79
C ALA A 248 20.03 -6.97 -10.37
N ASP A 249 19.50 -7.55 -9.30
CA ASP A 249 18.20 -7.21 -8.72
C ASP A 249 18.12 -5.77 -8.19
N ARG A 250 19.26 -5.09 -8.00
CA ARG A 250 19.37 -3.70 -7.54
C ARG A 250 19.51 -2.69 -8.67
N LEU A 251 19.59 -3.14 -9.92
CA LEU A 251 19.64 -2.27 -11.09
C LEU A 251 18.23 -1.90 -11.53
N VAL A 252 18.00 -0.61 -11.78
CA VAL A 252 16.76 -0.14 -12.43
C VAL A 252 17.13 0.37 -13.82
N VAL A 253 16.81 -0.42 -14.84
CA VAL A 253 17.11 -0.12 -16.24
C VAL A 253 15.83 0.34 -16.93
N PHE A 254 15.88 1.46 -17.64
CA PHE A 254 14.71 2.01 -18.30
C PHE A 254 15.03 2.79 -19.57
N GLN A 255 14.04 2.87 -20.45
CA GLN A 255 14.10 3.54 -21.74
C GLN A 255 13.10 4.71 -21.77
N PRO A 256 13.56 5.97 -21.68
CA PRO A 256 12.72 7.14 -21.90
C PRO A 256 12.33 7.27 -23.39
N ALA A 257 11.17 7.83 -23.70
CA ALA A 257 10.69 7.96 -25.09
C ALA A 257 11.55 8.86 -26.00
N LYS A 258 12.24 9.85 -25.42
CA LYS A 258 13.04 10.85 -26.16
C LYS A 258 14.51 10.90 -25.73
N ARG A 259 14.96 9.96 -24.90
CA ARG A 259 16.34 9.91 -24.41
C ARG A 259 16.89 8.51 -24.58
N ASN A 260 18.19 8.36 -24.39
CA ASN A 260 18.83 7.07 -24.48
C ASN A 260 18.53 6.22 -23.25
N LEU A 261 18.80 4.92 -23.37
CA LEU A 261 18.68 3.97 -22.29
C LEU A 261 19.46 4.44 -21.05
N SER A 262 18.84 4.32 -19.89
CA SER A 262 19.41 4.74 -18.61
C SER A 262 19.39 3.61 -17.59
N VAL A 263 20.37 3.66 -16.69
CA VAL A 263 20.53 2.72 -15.57
C VAL A 263 20.71 3.53 -14.29
N GLU A 264 19.86 3.26 -13.31
CA GLU A 264 19.95 3.82 -11.96
C GLU A 264 20.55 2.77 -11.02
N LEU A 265 21.66 3.12 -10.35
CA LEU A 265 22.20 2.37 -9.20
C LEU A 265 21.90 3.15 -7.93
N LYS A 266 20.67 3.02 -7.44
CA LYS A 266 20.11 3.91 -6.39
C LYS A 266 20.96 4.00 -5.12
N ARG A 267 21.59 2.90 -4.69
CA ARG A 267 22.37 2.87 -3.43
C ARG A 267 23.59 3.76 -3.46
N MET A 268 24.22 3.87 -4.64
CA MET A 268 25.41 4.68 -4.84
C MET A 268 25.10 6.07 -5.41
N ASP A 269 23.81 6.40 -5.58
CA ASP A 269 23.35 7.64 -6.23
C ASP A 269 23.98 7.86 -7.62
N LEU A 270 24.15 6.78 -8.40
CA LEU A 270 24.73 6.85 -9.74
C LEU A 270 23.64 6.71 -10.82
N ASP A 271 23.60 7.69 -11.72
CA ASP A 271 22.78 7.67 -12.92
C ASP A 271 23.67 7.52 -14.15
N LEU A 272 23.39 6.50 -14.96
CA LEU A 272 24.11 6.20 -16.17
C LEU A 272 23.17 6.34 -17.36
N THR A 273 23.66 6.91 -18.47
CA THR A 273 22.91 6.99 -19.72
C THR A 273 23.80 6.61 -20.88
N VAL A 274 23.29 5.80 -21.80
CA VAL A 274 24.02 5.43 -23.01
C VAL A 274 24.21 6.67 -23.88
N ASN A 275 25.42 6.97 -24.32
CA ASN A 275 25.71 8.08 -25.24
C ASN A 275 25.55 7.63 -26.72
N GLY A 276 25.77 8.54 -27.68
CA GLY A 276 25.68 8.21 -29.11
C GLY A 276 26.69 7.18 -29.61
N LYS A 277 27.70 6.82 -28.80
CA LYS A 277 28.72 5.80 -29.09
C LYS A 277 28.36 4.43 -28.50
N GLY A 278 27.20 4.29 -27.84
CA GLY A 278 26.82 3.06 -27.15
C GLY A 278 27.54 2.85 -25.81
N ILE A 279 28.12 3.91 -25.22
CA ILE A 279 28.89 3.85 -23.98
C ILE A 279 28.09 4.50 -22.85
N PHE A 280 28.10 3.89 -21.66
CA PHE A 280 27.48 4.49 -20.48
C PHE A 280 28.25 5.71 -19.98
N LEU A 281 27.57 6.84 -19.90
CA LEU A 281 28.05 8.08 -19.29
C LEU A 281 27.40 8.23 -17.91
N CYS A 282 28.23 8.36 -16.86
CA CYS A 282 27.81 8.68 -15.51
C CYS A 282 27.79 10.20 -15.32
N ARG A 283 26.62 10.75 -14.98
CA ARG A 283 26.48 12.21 -14.82
C ARG A 283 27.23 12.72 -13.59
N GLN A 284 27.10 12.01 -12.47
CA GLN A 284 27.67 12.35 -11.18
C GLN A 284 29.20 12.38 -11.23
N LEU A 285 29.79 11.40 -11.92
CA LEU A 285 31.24 11.25 -12.03
C LEU A 285 31.84 11.94 -13.26
N ARG A 286 31.01 12.54 -14.13
CA ARG A 286 31.41 13.14 -15.42
C ARG A 286 32.31 12.23 -16.26
N SER A 287 32.03 10.94 -16.22
CA SER A 287 32.91 9.90 -16.74
C SER A 287 32.15 8.83 -17.49
N GLU A 288 32.77 8.23 -18.49
CA GLU A 288 32.25 7.12 -19.28
C GLU A 288 32.80 5.78 -18.77
N ILE A 289 31.98 4.72 -18.76
CA ILE A 289 32.43 3.34 -18.50
C ILE A 289 33.20 2.85 -19.73
N VAL A 290 34.49 2.55 -19.57
CA VAL A 290 35.29 2.11 -20.71
C VAL A 290 34.91 0.68 -21.14
N PRO A 291 34.86 0.37 -22.45
CA PRO A 291 34.56 -0.99 -22.91
C PRO A 291 35.57 -2.04 -22.41
N SER A 292 36.85 -1.67 -22.33
CA SER A 292 37.88 -2.51 -21.70
C SER A 292 38.00 -2.20 -20.22
N GLN A 293 37.58 -3.15 -19.38
CA GLN A 293 37.69 -3.08 -17.92
C GLN A 293 39.08 -3.46 -17.39
N ASP A 294 40.07 -3.66 -18.28
CA ASP A 294 41.47 -3.81 -17.87
C ASP A 294 42.11 -2.45 -17.59
N ALA A 295 42.51 -2.24 -16.34
CA ALA A 295 43.20 -1.03 -15.89
C ALA A 295 44.73 -1.12 -15.98
N GLY A 296 45.29 -2.26 -16.37
CA GLY A 296 46.74 -2.52 -16.31
C GLY A 296 47.26 -2.77 -14.88
N THR A 297 46.36 -2.84 -13.90
CA THR A 297 46.67 -3.01 -12.48
C THR A 297 45.46 -3.53 -11.71
N TRP A 298 45.64 -3.81 -10.42
CA TRP A 298 44.62 -4.33 -9.51
C TRP A 298 44.01 -5.63 -10.05
N TYR A 299 44.88 -6.49 -10.59
CA TYR A 299 44.53 -7.84 -11.01
C TYR A 299 44.04 -8.62 -9.81
N GLY A 300 42.89 -9.27 -9.95
CA GLY A 300 42.21 -9.95 -8.86
C GLY A 300 41.05 -9.17 -8.23
N LEU A 301 41.04 -7.83 -8.29
CA LEU A 301 39.87 -7.06 -7.84
C LEU A 301 38.74 -7.17 -8.86
N GLN A 302 37.66 -7.88 -8.48
CA GLN A 302 36.52 -8.17 -9.33
C GLN A 302 35.46 -7.06 -9.29
N SER A 303 35.22 -6.48 -8.11
CA SER A 303 34.18 -5.47 -7.87
C SER A 303 34.65 -4.06 -8.26
N LYS A 304 35.16 -3.88 -9.47
CA LYS A 304 35.66 -2.60 -9.96
C LYS A 304 35.00 -2.20 -11.27
N ILE A 305 34.77 -0.90 -11.43
CA ILE A 305 34.40 -0.33 -12.72
C ILE A 305 35.45 0.68 -13.12
N VAL A 306 36.04 0.47 -14.30
CA VAL A 306 36.99 1.40 -14.89
C VAL A 306 36.22 2.43 -15.69
N LEU A 307 36.57 3.68 -15.45
CA LEU A 307 35.98 4.87 -16.04
C LEU A 307 37.05 5.67 -16.78
N ARG A 308 36.61 6.53 -17.69
CA ARG A 308 37.43 7.62 -18.24
C ARG A 308 36.67 8.94 -18.14
N ASP A 309 37.39 10.02 -17.86
CA ASP A 309 36.83 11.37 -17.86
C ASP A 309 36.27 11.71 -19.24
N ASN A 310 35.14 12.44 -19.29
CA ASN A 310 34.46 12.77 -20.53
C ASN A 310 35.15 13.88 -21.34
N GLU A 311 35.95 14.74 -20.71
CA GLU A 311 36.69 15.82 -21.37
C GLU A 311 38.12 15.36 -21.70
N ASN A 312 38.78 14.70 -20.75
CA ASN A 312 40.13 14.18 -20.92
C ASN A 312 40.14 12.64 -20.88
N HIS A 313 39.96 12.02 -22.03
CA HIS A 313 39.93 10.55 -22.15
C HIS A 313 41.23 9.84 -21.69
N LEU A 314 42.35 10.56 -21.53
CA LEU A 314 43.59 10.00 -20.97
C LEU A 314 43.48 9.81 -19.45
N ARG A 315 42.60 10.57 -18.79
CA ARG A 315 42.35 10.46 -17.36
C ARG A 315 41.39 9.30 -17.10
N ARG A 316 41.95 8.17 -16.68
CA ARG A 316 41.20 6.99 -16.24
C ARG A 316 41.06 7.00 -14.72
N SER A 317 39.93 6.47 -14.25
CA SER A 317 39.68 6.25 -12.83
C SER A 317 39.07 4.87 -12.62
N ILE A 318 39.17 4.36 -11.40
CA ILE A 318 38.56 3.10 -10.99
C ILE A 318 37.65 3.42 -9.82
N ILE A 319 36.41 2.96 -9.87
CA ILE A 319 35.50 2.98 -8.74
C ILE A 319 35.31 1.57 -8.22
N VAL A 320 35.16 1.48 -6.90
CA VAL A 320 34.97 0.25 -6.13
C VAL A 320 33.89 0.58 -5.10
N PRO A 321 32.92 -0.32 -4.84
CA PRO A 321 31.92 -0.07 -3.81
C PRO A 321 32.58 -0.04 -2.43
N ILE A 322 31.86 0.45 -1.44
CA ILE A 322 32.27 0.42 -0.04
C ILE A 322 31.55 -0.74 0.66
N GLY A 323 32.29 -1.53 1.43
CA GLY A 323 31.75 -2.57 2.28
C GLY A 323 32.77 -3.67 2.59
N SER A 324 32.27 -4.82 3.02
CA SER A 324 33.11 -5.93 3.47
C SER A 324 33.94 -6.54 2.35
N ILE A 325 35.21 -6.86 2.65
CA ILE A 325 36.13 -7.45 1.69
C ILE A 325 36.06 -8.97 1.80
N GLN A 326 35.66 -9.61 0.72
CA GLN A 326 35.76 -11.05 0.52
C GLN A 326 36.97 -11.33 -0.37
N TYR A 327 37.73 -12.36 -0.05
CA TYR A 327 38.86 -12.77 -0.86
C TYR A 327 39.01 -14.28 -0.91
N ARG A 328 39.54 -14.77 -2.03
CA ARG A 328 39.90 -16.18 -2.20
C ARG A 328 41.13 -16.31 -3.05
N ARG A 329 41.95 -17.32 -2.79
CA ARG A 329 43.07 -17.67 -3.66
C ARG A 329 42.52 -18.14 -5.02
N HIS A 330 43.15 -17.68 -6.10
CA HIS A 330 42.87 -18.09 -7.46
C HIS A 330 44.20 -18.27 -8.19
N ASP A 331 44.64 -19.52 -8.27
CA ASP A 331 45.95 -19.91 -8.78
C ASP A 331 47.11 -19.19 -8.06
N VAL A 332 47.80 -18.31 -8.79
CA VAL A 332 48.96 -17.52 -8.38
C VAL A 332 48.58 -16.12 -7.87
N HIS A 333 47.30 -15.74 -7.93
CA HIS A 333 46.81 -14.44 -7.43
C HIS A 333 45.63 -14.61 -6.47
N VAL A 334 45.13 -13.49 -5.95
CA VAL A 334 43.98 -13.45 -5.03
C VAL A 334 42.84 -12.72 -5.72
N LEU A 335 41.68 -13.35 -5.79
CA LEU A 335 40.45 -12.66 -6.17
C LEU A 335 39.91 -11.92 -4.95
N ILE A 336 39.61 -10.65 -5.14
CA ILE A 336 39.08 -9.75 -4.13
C ILE A 336 37.73 -9.23 -4.63
N ARG A 337 36.72 -9.32 -3.79
CA ARG A 337 35.40 -8.75 -4.01
C ARG A 337 35.05 -7.89 -2.82
N VAL A 338 34.80 -6.62 -3.07
CA VAL A 338 34.19 -5.72 -2.08
C VAL A 338 32.69 -5.86 -2.22
N VAL A 339 32.03 -6.37 -1.18
CA VAL A 339 30.59 -6.45 -1.12
C VAL A 339 30.06 -5.03 -0.97
N ASN A 340 29.13 -4.65 -1.84
CA ASN A 340 28.46 -3.37 -1.75
C ASN A 340 27.44 -3.43 -0.60
N ASP A 341 27.79 -2.89 0.56
CA ASP A 341 26.97 -2.92 1.79
C ASP A 341 26.06 -1.68 1.93
N GLY A 342 26.28 -0.64 1.13
CA GLY A 342 25.36 0.49 0.98
C GLY A 342 26.11 1.78 0.85
#